data_AF-A0A9E5ANY4-F1
#
_entry.id   AF-A0A9E5ANY4-F1
#
_cell.length_a   1.000
_cell.length_b   1.000
_cell.length_c   1.000
_cell.angle_alpha   90.00
_cell.angle_beta   90.00
_cell.angle_gamma   90.00
#
_symmetry.space_group_name_H-M   'P 1'
#
loop_
_entity.id
_entity.type
_entity.pdbx_description
1 polymer ?
#
loop_
_entity_poly.entity_id
_entity_poly.type
_entity_poly.pdbx_seq_one_letter_code
_entity_poly.pdbx_strand_id
1 'polypeptide(L)'
;AHPKQIVVMMTAYGTTQTAIEAMKLGAYDYVLKPFDVPKLKALIAAALRTARDMRQVVSYQPLLNAEDYAEGIVGRSEAMQNVFKMIGQVSQSDATVLLTGESGTGKELVARAIYHHSRCAEQSFLAMIQSALSAGRR
;
A
#
# COMPACT_ATOMS: atom_id res chain seq x y z
N ALA A 1 3.01 23.19 -8.64
CA ALA A 1 2.18 21.98 -8.83
C ALA A 1 0.84 22.20 -8.12
N HIS A 2 -0.30 21.81 -8.71
CA HIS A 2 -1.63 22.02 -8.10
C HIS A 2 -1.94 20.90 -7.10
N PRO A 3 -1.87 21.12 -5.78
CA PRO A 3 -1.95 20.07 -4.75
C PRO A 3 -3.34 19.46 -4.56
N LYS A 4 -4.29 19.73 -5.48
CA LYS A 4 -5.70 19.31 -5.41
C LYS A 4 -6.13 18.41 -6.58
N GLN A 5 -5.21 18.06 -7.48
CA GLN A 5 -5.55 17.26 -8.65
C GLN A 5 -5.41 15.77 -8.35
N ILE A 6 -6.48 15.01 -8.62
CA ILE A 6 -6.44 13.56 -8.49
C ILE A 6 -5.65 12.96 -9.66
N VAL A 7 -4.65 12.14 -9.32
CA VAL A 7 -3.79 11.45 -10.28
C VAL A 7 -4.02 9.94 -10.17
N VAL A 8 -4.32 9.28 -11.28
CA VAL A 8 -4.36 7.82 -11.38
C VAL A 8 -3.19 7.38 -12.26
N MET A 9 -2.28 6.58 -11.71
CA MET A 9 -1.11 6.08 -12.43
C MET A 9 -1.48 4.88 -13.30
N MET A 10 -0.91 4.77 -14.50
CA MET A 10 -1.13 3.62 -15.40
C MET A 10 0.22 3.03 -15.83
N THR A 11 0.40 1.72 -15.68
CA THR A 11 1.64 1.03 -16.07
C THR A 11 1.37 -0.33 -16.71
N ALA A 12 2.25 -0.78 -17.61
CA ALA A 12 2.26 -2.15 -18.15
C ALA A 12 3.08 -3.12 -17.28
N TYR A 13 3.93 -2.59 -16.41
CA TYR A 13 4.76 -3.34 -15.46
C TYR A 13 4.29 -2.98 -14.05
N GLY A 14 3.54 -3.89 -13.43
CA GLY A 14 3.01 -3.72 -12.09
C GLY A 14 3.75 -4.59 -11.12
N THR A 15 4.71 -3.98 -10.44
CA THR A 15 5.38 -4.54 -9.28
C THR A 15 4.78 -3.89 -8.03
N THR A 16 4.79 -4.60 -6.92
CA THR A 16 4.58 -4.19 -5.53
C THR A 16 5.33 -2.90 -5.27
N GLN A 17 6.59 -2.82 -5.72
CA GLN A 17 7.40 -1.62 -5.59
C GLN A 17 6.77 -0.43 -6.33
N THR A 18 6.36 -0.60 -7.59
CA THR A 18 5.71 0.47 -8.35
C THR A 18 4.37 0.89 -7.76
N ALA A 19 3.62 -0.05 -7.15
CA ALA A 19 2.38 0.26 -6.45
C ALA A 19 2.64 1.11 -5.21
N ILE A 20 3.60 0.72 -4.37
CA ILE A 20 3.99 1.46 -3.17
C ILE A 20 4.48 2.87 -3.55
N GLU A 21 5.35 2.98 -4.55
CA GLU A 21 5.90 4.26 -5.02
C GLU A 21 4.83 5.20 -5.59
N ALA A 22 3.89 4.69 -6.38
CA ALA A 22 2.78 5.49 -6.90
C ALA A 22 2.01 6.16 -5.76
N MET A 23 1.69 5.39 -4.72
CA MET A 23 0.94 5.90 -3.57
C MET A 23 1.78 6.89 -2.75
N LYS A 24 3.09 6.64 -2.58
CA LYS A 24 4.01 7.59 -1.91
C LYS A 24 4.04 8.95 -2.62
N LEU A 25 3.98 8.95 -3.95
CA LEU A 25 3.97 10.17 -4.77
C LEU A 25 2.61 10.87 -4.80
N GLY A 26 1.61 10.38 -4.04
CA GLY A 26 0.30 10.99 -3.93
C GLY A 26 -0.66 10.60 -5.05
N ALA A 27 -0.40 9.49 -5.76
CA ALA A 27 -1.41 8.92 -6.64
C ALA A 27 -2.64 8.51 -5.81
N TYR A 28 -3.82 8.84 -6.34
CA TYR A 28 -5.09 8.39 -5.79
C TYR A 28 -5.25 6.88 -5.97
N ASP A 29 -4.85 6.37 -7.12
CA ASP A 29 -4.79 4.94 -7.39
C ASP A 29 -3.83 4.62 -8.55
N TYR A 30 -3.62 3.34 -8.82
CA TYR A 30 -2.86 2.84 -9.96
C TYR A 30 -3.63 1.77 -10.74
N VAL A 31 -3.38 1.66 -12.05
CA VAL A 31 -4.03 0.72 -12.97
C VAL A 31 -2.98 0.00 -13.81
N LEU A 32 -3.13 -1.32 -13.91
CA LEU A 32 -2.30 -2.16 -14.76
C LEU A 32 -2.88 -2.31 -16.17
N LYS A 33 -2.02 -2.25 -17.18
CA LYS A 33 -2.37 -2.62 -18.55
C LYS A 33 -2.10 -4.11 -18.80
N PRO A 34 -2.97 -4.83 -19.52
CA PRO A 34 -4.28 -4.40 -20.00
C PRO A 34 -5.33 -4.33 -18.87
N PHE A 35 -6.27 -3.39 -18.95
CA PHE A 35 -7.32 -3.18 -17.94
C PHE A 35 -8.73 -3.43 -18.49
N ASP A 36 -9.63 -3.73 -17.57
CA ASP A 36 -11.06 -3.83 -17.83
C ASP A 36 -11.70 -2.41 -17.86
N VAL A 37 -12.32 -2.06 -18.99
CA VAL A 37 -12.91 -0.72 -19.23
C VAL A 37 -14.03 -0.40 -18.22
N PRO A 38 -15.01 -1.29 -17.97
CA PRO A 38 -15.93 -1.17 -16.85
C PRO A 38 -15.28 -0.83 -15.50
N LYS A 39 -14.21 -1.54 -15.11
CA LYS A 39 -13.52 -1.27 -13.84
C LYS A 39 -12.84 0.09 -13.82
N LEU A 40 -12.22 0.48 -14.93
CA LEU A 40 -11.62 1.81 -15.07
C LEU A 40 -12.67 2.93 -14.96
N LYS A 41 -13.85 2.76 -15.58
CA LYS A 41 -14.95 3.73 -15.46
C LYS A 41 -15.43 3.86 -14.01
N ALA A 42 -15.54 2.76 -13.28
CA ALA A 42 -15.91 2.78 -11.86
C ALA A 42 -14.86 3.52 -11.02
N LEU A 43 -13.57 3.28 -11.26
CA LEU A 43 -12.46 3.98 -10.61
C LEU A 43 -12.51 5.49 -10.86
N ILE A 44 -12.66 5.90 -12.12
CA ILE A 44 -12.75 7.32 -12.49
C ILE A 44 -13.96 7.97 -11.85
N ALA A 45 -15.11 7.30 -11.82
CA ALA A 45 -16.31 7.83 -11.17
C ALA A 45 -16.12 7.99 -9.64
N ALA A 46 -15.45 7.06 -8.98
CA ALA A 46 -15.08 7.18 -7.58
C ALA A 46 -14.09 8.34 -7.35
N ALA A 47 -13.04 8.44 -8.18
CA ALA A 47 -12.08 9.54 -8.15
C ALA A 47 -12.78 10.91 -8.27
N LEU A 48 -13.66 11.08 -9.25
CA LEU A 48 -14.38 12.34 -9.44
C LEU A 48 -15.31 12.68 -8.26
N ARG A 49 -15.90 11.69 -7.59
CA ARG A 49 -16.64 11.89 -6.34
C ARG A 49 -15.70 12.36 -5.22
N THR A 50 -14.60 11.66 -4.98
CA THR A 50 -13.59 12.06 -3.99
C THR A 50 -13.02 13.45 -4.24
N ALA A 51 -12.77 13.83 -5.49
CA ALA A 51 -12.29 15.17 -5.85
C ALA A 51 -13.29 16.26 -5.41
N ARG A 52 -14.60 15.96 -5.46
CA ARG A 52 -15.65 16.86 -5.00
C ARG A 52 -15.74 16.90 -3.48
N ASP A 53 -15.48 15.77 -2.82
CA ASP A 53 -15.69 15.60 -1.37
C ASP A 53 -14.42 15.85 -0.52
N MET A 54 -13.26 16.03 -1.14
CA MET A 54 -11.95 16.38 -0.53
C MET A 54 -11.65 15.79 0.85
N ARG A 55 -11.89 14.49 1.04
CA ARG A 55 -10.96 13.53 1.68
C ARG A 55 -11.55 12.13 1.54
N GLN A 56 -10.84 11.23 0.87
CA GLN A 56 -10.73 9.81 1.24
C GLN A 56 -9.92 9.02 0.21
N VAL A 57 -9.13 8.07 0.71
CA VAL A 57 -8.49 7.04 -0.08
C VAL A 57 -9.57 6.04 -0.53
N VAL A 58 -9.54 5.63 -1.80
CA VAL A 58 -10.41 4.58 -2.35
C VAL A 58 -9.56 3.42 -2.86
N SER A 59 -10.10 2.20 -2.76
CA SER A 59 -9.49 0.96 -3.21
C SER A 59 -9.91 0.58 -4.64
N TYR A 60 -8.93 0.37 -5.52
CA TYR A 60 -9.11 -0.32 -6.81
C TYR A 60 -8.85 -1.83 -6.76
N GLN A 61 -9.65 -2.56 -7.53
CA GLN A 61 -9.55 -3.99 -7.86
C GLN A 61 -8.49 -4.26 -8.94
N PRO A 62 -7.36 -4.92 -8.64
CA PRO A 62 -6.33 -5.22 -9.63
C PRO A 62 -6.74 -6.40 -10.52
N LEU A 63 -6.23 -6.36 -11.77
CA LEU A 63 -6.06 -7.53 -12.61
C LEU A 63 -4.62 -8.04 -12.44
N LEU A 64 -4.51 -9.35 -12.28
CA LEU A 64 -3.33 -10.08 -11.82
C LEU A 64 -2.20 -10.03 -12.86
N ASN A 65 -0.99 -9.65 -12.43
CA ASN A 65 0.26 -9.96 -13.10
C ASN A 65 1.38 -10.19 -12.07
N ALA A 66 2.47 -10.80 -12.53
CA ALA A 66 3.11 -11.87 -11.80
C ALA A 66 4.59 -11.64 -11.50
N GLU A 67 5.06 -10.47 -11.07
CA GLU A 67 6.48 -10.32 -10.73
C GLU A 67 6.70 -9.34 -9.57
N ASP A 68 7.19 -9.86 -8.43
CA ASP A 68 7.67 -9.05 -7.30
C ASP A 68 8.59 -9.83 -6.35
N TYR A 69 9.83 -9.37 -6.23
CA TYR A 69 10.86 -9.88 -5.32
C TYR A 69 11.83 -8.77 -4.89
N ALA A 70 11.42 -7.88 -3.97
CA ALA A 70 12.34 -6.90 -3.39
C ALA A 70 12.32 -6.87 -1.86
N GLU A 71 11.16 -7.06 -1.21
CA GLU A 71 11.01 -6.90 0.25
C GLU A 71 10.69 -8.21 1.00
N GLY A 72 10.68 -9.35 0.30
CA GLY A 72 10.32 -10.65 0.88
C GLY A 72 8.81 -10.86 1.10
N ILE A 73 7.96 -9.88 0.76
CA ILE A 73 6.51 -10.04 0.67
C ILE A 73 6.15 -10.38 -0.77
N VAL A 74 5.51 -11.53 -0.97
CA VAL A 74 4.98 -11.97 -2.27
C VAL A 74 3.47 -12.12 -2.15
N GLY A 75 2.73 -11.45 -3.02
CA GLY A 75 1.27 -11.47 -2.96
C GLY A 75 0.62 -10.89 -4.21
N ARG A 76 -0.01 -11.75 -5.02
CA ARG A 76 -0.67 -11.31 -6.26
C ARG A 76 -2.18 -11.10 -6.10
N SER A 77 -2.77 -11.55 -4.99
CA SER A 77 -4.21 -11.44 -4.75
C SER A 77 -4.66 -9.98 -4.58
N GLU A 78 -5.93 -9.73 -4.85
CA GLU A 78 -6.55 -8.41 -4.63
C GLU A 78 -6.34 -7.89 -3.20
N ALA A 79 -6.49 -8.77 -2.20
CA ALA A 79 -6.25 -8.43 -0.81
C ALA A 79 -4.81 -7.94 -0.57
N MET A 80 -3.81 -8.60 -1.15
CA MET A 80 -2.41 -8.19 -1.01
C MET A 80 -2.09 -6.89 -1.74
N GLN A 81 -2.71 -6.66 -2.90
CA GLN A 81 -2.57 -5.39 -3.62
C GLN A 81 -3.14 -4.22 -2.82
N ASN A 82 -4.24 -4.43 -2.09
CA ASN A 82 -4.76 -3.44 -1.16
C ASN A 82 -3.80 -3.19 0.02
N VAL A 83 -3.14 -4.24 0.53
CA VAL A 83 -2.09 -4.10 1.55
C VAL A 83 -0.94 -3.23 1.04
N PHE A 84 -0.42 -3.46 -0.17
CA PHE A 84 0.66 -2.64 -0.74
C PHE A 84 0.28 -1.18 -0.95
N LYS A 85 -0.96 -0.90 -1.35
CA LYS A 85 -1.46 0.47 -1.43
C LYS A 85 -1.48 1.16 -0.07
N MET A 86 -2.02 0.47 0.94
CA MET A 86 -2.05 1.01 2.30
C MET A 86 -0.64 1.27 2.82
N ILE A 87 0.32 0.38 2.56
CA ILE A 87 1.73 0.58 2.92
C ILE A 87 2.26 1.90 2.35
N GLY A 88 2.13 2.12 1.04
CA GLY A 88 2.63 3.36 0.41
C GLY A 88 1.92 4.63 0.88
N GLN A 89 0.64 4.55 1.24
CA GLN A 89 -0.11 5.68 1.79
C GLN A 89 0.32 6.03 3.21
N VAL A 90 0.38 5.04 4.10
CA VAL A 90 0.68 5.28 5.52
C VAL A 90 2.15 5.59 5.74
N SER A 91 3.06 5.11 4.88
CA SER A 91 4.49 5.35 5.03
C SER A 91 4.88 6.83 4.92
N GLN A 92 4.09 7.64 4.22
CA GLN A 92 4.30 9.09 4.11
C GLN A 92 3.62 9.90 5.22
N SER A 93 2.99 9.23 6.18
CA SER A 93 2.25 9.85 7.28
C SER A 93 2.87 9.54 8.63
N ASP A 94 2.63 10.40 9.62
CA ASP A 94 3.00 10.17 11.02
C ASP A 94 1.89 9.44 11.81
N ALA A 95 0.92 8.85 11.11
CA ALA A 95 -0.20 8.17 11.73
C ALA A 95 0.21 6.81 12.32
N THR A 96 -0.34 6.47 13.49
CA THR A 96 -0.14 5.14 14.08
C THR A 96 -0.88 4.07 13.27
N VAL A 97 -0.16 3.01 12.88
CA VAL A 97 -0.71 1.89 12.11
C VAL A 97 -0.92 0.68 13.01
N LEU A 98 -2.12 0.10 12.98
CA LEU A 98 -2.45 -1.16 13.64
C LEU A 98 -2.51 -2.29 12.59
N LEU A 99 -1.68 -3.31 12.74
CA LEU A 99 -1.68 -4.49 11.87
C LEU A 99 -2.38 -5.67 12.54
N THR A 100 -3.49 -6.14 11.94
CA THR A 100 -4.28 -7.27 12.44
C THR A 100 -4.22 -8.46 11.50
N GLY A 101 -4.39 -9.66 12.04
CA GLY A 101 -4.40 -10.91 11.27
C GLY A 101 -3.95 -12.10 12.10
N GLU A 102 -4.17 -13.31 11.59
CA GLU A 102 -3.79 -14.55 12.25
C GLU A 102 -2.26 -14.70 12.37
N SER A 103 -1.81 -15.62 13.22
CA SER A 103 -0.38 -15.92 13.33
C SER A 103 0.17 -16.42 11.98
N GLY A 104 1.37 -15.98 11.60
CA GLY A 104 2.00 -16.38 10.34
C GLY A 104 1.55 -15.65 9.08
N THR A 105 0.63 -14.68 9.13
CA THR A 105 0.15 -13.94 7.94
C THR A 105 1.10 -12.81 7.47
N GLY A 106 2.36 -12.80 7.91
CA GLY A 106 3.35 -11.83 7.44
C GLY A 106 3.20 -10.40 7.98
N LYS A 107 2.50 -10.18 9.11
CA LYS A 107 2.35 -8.84 9.73
C LYS A 107 3.68 -8.13 10.00
N GLU A 108 4.71 -8.88 10.40
CA GLU A 108 6.05 -8.32 10.61
C GLU A 108 6.69 -7.83 9.31
N LEU A 109 6.53 -8.58 8.21
CA LEU A 109 7.01 -8.16 6.90
C LEU A 109 6.30 -6.86 6.47
N VAL A 110 4.98 -6.77 6.68
CA VAL A 110 4.21 -5.55 6.39
C VAL A 110 4.71 -4.36 7.23
N ALA A 111 4.97 -4.55 8.52
CA ALA A 111 5.52 -3.49 9.38
C ALA A 111 6.88 -3.00 8.86
N ARG A 112 7.75 -3.94 8.46
CA ARG A 112 9.06 -3.64 7.89
C ARG A 112 8.96 -2.91 6.55
N ALA A 113 8.00 -3.29 5.71
CA ALA A 113 7.74 -2.62 4.44
C ALA A 113 7.28 -1.17 4.63
N ILE A 114 6.37 -0.92 5.59
CA ILE A 114 5.95 0.44 5.99
C ILE A 114 7.17 1.25 6.43
N TYR A 115 7.98 0.68 7.32
CA TYR A 115 9.18 1.33 7.85
C TYR A 115 10.17 1.69 6.74
N HIS A 116 10.52 0.72 5.89
CA HIS A 116 11.47 0.90 4.78
C HIS A 116 11.02 1.99 3.80
N HIS A 117 9.70 2.14 3.63
CA HIS A 117 9.12 3.14 2.73
C HIS A 117 8.78 4.47 3.41
N SER A 118 9.07 4.61 4.70
CA SER A 118 8.71 5.78 5.49
C SER A 118 9.74 6.90 5.42
N ARG A 119 9.39 8.07 5.97
CA ARG A 119 10.33 9.19 6.13
C ARG A 119 11.46 8.90 7.12
N CYS A 120 11.27 7.93 8.02
CA CYS A 120 12.25 7.54 9.03
C CYS A 120 12.99 6.24 8.69
N ALA A 121 13.00 5.81 7.42
CA ALA A 121 13.69 4.58 7.00
C ALA A 121 15.19 4.54 7.39
N GLU A 122 15.84 5.70 7.46
CA GLU A 122 17.24 5.89 7.87
C GLU A 122 17.47 5.84 9.39
N GLN A 123 16.41 5.74 10.20
CA GLN A 123 16.52 5.65 11.65
C GLN A 123 16.68 4.19 12.11
N SER A 124 16.49 3.90 13.40
CA SER A 124 16.48 2.53 13.91
C SER A 124 15.04 2.00 13.92
N PHE A 125 14.83 0.82 13.32
CA PHE A 125 13.58 0.07 13.45
C PHE A 125 13.65 -0.90 14.61
N LEU A 126 12.77 -0.76 15.60
CA LEU A 126 12.61 -1.71 16.68
C LEU A 126 11.26 -2.43 16.55
N ALA A 127 11.28 -3.68 16.09
CA ALA A 127 10.11 -4.55 16.13
C ALA A 127 10.03 -5.25 17.50
N MET A 128 8.95 -5.02 18.24
CA MET A 128 8.65 -5.74 19.47
C MET A 128 7.41 -6.60 19.29
N ILE A 129 7.57 -7.92 19.34
CA ILE A 129 6.47 -8.89 19.31
C ILE A 129 6.05 -9.18 20.76
N GLN A 130 4.78 -8.95 21.10
CA GLN A 130 4.31 -9.09 22.49
C GLN A 130 4.49 -10.50 23.09
N SER A 131 4.51 -11.56 22.27
CA SER A 131 4.74 -12.94 22.74
C SER A 131 6.18 -13.22 23.16
N ALA A 132 7.15 -12.37 22.83
CA ALA A 132 8.56 -12.55 23.20
C ALA A 132 8.90 -11.96 24.59
N LEU A 133 8.01 -11.14 25.17
CA LEU A 133 8.25 -10.44 26.43
C LEU A 133 7.97 -11.29 27.68
N SER A 134 7.42 -12.51 27.55
CA SER A 134 7.14 -13.40 28.68
C SER A 134 8.29 -14.32 29.09
N ALA A 135 9.49 -14.21 28.48
CA ALA A 135 10.63 -15.10 28.76
C ALA A 135 11.74 -14.48 29.63
N GLY A 136 11.55 -13.27 30.18
CA GLY A 136 12.62 -12.47 30.79
C GLY A 136 12.43 -12.03 32.24
N ARG A 137 11.63 -12.74 33.05
CA ARG A 137 11.61 -12.56 34.52
C ARG A 137 11.62 -13.90 35.24
N ARG A 138 12.82 -14.39 35.54
CA ARG A 138 13.13 -15.08 36.80
C ARG A 138 14.39 -14.44 37.37
#